data_AF-A0A3B8IGB5-F1
#
_entry.id   AF-A0A3B8IGB5-F1
#
_cell.length_a   1.000
_cell.length_b   1.000
_cell.length_c   1.000
_cell.angle_alpha   90.00
_cell.angle_beta   90.00
_cell.angle_gamma   90.00
#
_symmetry.space_group_name_H-M   'P 1'
#
loop_
_entity.id
_entity.type
_entity.pdbx_description
1 polymer ?
#
loop_
_entity_poly.entity_id
_entity_poly.type
_entity_poly.pdbx_seq_one_letter_code
_entity_poly.pdbx_strand_id
1 'polypeptide(L)'
;MKQALFLLGCLALTGCAGSKVVSTVETGDRSNDFKYKNGSTGIRYSVTHDSEYLYLKLLVTERTDMMKMARGGMQVFFDLEGEKNQEVYLQYPLTMQQRRQQRGQGRPEAGQGARPNGRQGQGGGQRLNLSQMLQFLPQEAQFVRFGEADELDMQDPEVDILASIYSPSGEDMVYDLAIPFSRISPNGMAELDGFSVGIRSGKLEMGGRGGNRGGGGGRPGGRPGGGAGV
;
A
#
# COMPACT_ATOMS: atom_id res chain seq x y z
N MET A 1 1.35 55.48 6.48
CA MET A 1 1.99 54.32 7.13
C MET A 1 0.97 53.19 7.19
N LYS A 2 1.05 52.22 6.28
CA LYS A 2 0.12 51.08 6.16
C LYS A 2 0.94 49.80 6.10
N GLN A 3 0.65 48.87 7.04
CA GLN A 3 0.39 47.41 6.88
C GLN A 3 1.38 46.58 6.01
N ALA A 4 1.74 45.31 6.27
CA ALA A 4 1.23 44.26 7.13
C ALA A 4 2.33 43.16 7.28
N LEU A 5 2.29 42.48 8.43
CA LEU A 5 2.34 41.02 8.62
C LEU A 5 2.83 40.18 7.41
N PHE A 6 4.06 39.66 7.48
CA PHE A 6 4.51 38.56 6.61
C PHE A 6 4.26 37.22 7.30
N LEU A 7 3.39 36.45 6.65
CA LEU A 7 2.85 35.16 7.03
C LEU A 7 3.71 34.04 6.42
N LEU A 8 3.74 32.92 7.14
CA LEU A 8 3.73 31.56 6.59
C LEU A 8 5.01 31.02 5.94
N GLY A 9 5.89 30.45 6.77
CA GLY A 9 6.84 29.41 6.35
C GLY A 9 6.12 28.07 6.15
N CYS A 10 5.47 27.88 5.00
CA CYS A 10 5.01 26.56 4.57
C CYS A 10 6.20 25.77 4.00
N LEU A 11 6.75 24.88 4.82
CA LEU A 11 7.71 23.87 4.38
C LEU A 11 6.95 22.81 3.56
N ALA A 12 6.90 22.99 2.24
CA ALA A 12 6.34 22.00 1.33
C ALA A 12 7.31 20.81 1.23
N LEU A 13 6.99 19.71 1.91
CA LEU A 13 7.61 18.40 1.65
C LEU A 13 6.95 17.81 0.40
N THR A 14 7.51 18.13 -0.76
CA THR A 14 7.17 17.49 -2.03
C THR A 14 7.74 16.07 -2.05
N GLY A 15 6.89 15.08 -1.78
CA GLY A 15 7.20 13.67 -2.03
C GLY A 15 7.00 13.34 -3.51
N CYS A 16 8.08 13.35 -4.29
CA CYS A 16 8.09 12.84 -5.66
C CYS A 16 8.05 11.31 -5.65
N ALA A 17 6.88 10.71 -5.86
CA ALA A 17 6.77 9.35 -6.37
C ALA A 17 6.46 9.45 -7.87
N GLY A 18 7.49 9.29 -8.71
CA GLY A 18 7.32 9.24 -10.16
C GLY A 18 6.66 7.93 -10.55
N SER A 19 5.35 7.95 -10.79
CA SER A 19 4.62 6.88 -11.48
C SER A 19 5.22 6.71 -12.88
N LYS A 20 5.73 5.51 -13.19
CA LYS A 20 6.26 5.17 -14.51
C LYS A 20 5.09 4.75 -15.40
N VAL A 21 4.76 5.59 -16.37
CA VAL A 21 3.74 5.35 -17.40
C VAL A 21 4.28 4.34 -18.43
N VAL A 22 3.47 3.34 -18.77
CA VAL A 22 3.85 2.25 -19.69
C VAL A 22 2.68 1.95 -20.63
N SER A 23 2.97 1.89 -21.93
CA SER A 23 2.04 1.48 -22.98
C SER A 23 1.90 -0.04 -23.04
N THR A 24 0.71 -0.52 -23.39
CA THR A 24 0.38 -1.94 -23.44
C THR A 24 0.84 -2.58 -24.76
N VAL A 25 1.03 -3.91 -24.78
CA VAL A 25 1.34 -4.67 -25.99
C VAL A 25 0.24 -5.71 -26.24
N GLU A 26 -0.25 -5.78 -27.48
CA GLU A 26 -1.26 -6.74 -27.92
C GLU A 26 -0.74 -8.18 -27.81
N THR A 27 -1.52 -9.08 -27.21
CA THR A 27 -1.05 -10.41 -26.81
C THR A 27 -1.12 -11.40 -27.98
N GLY A 28 0.01 -11.59 -28.69
CA GLY A 28 0.31 -12.84 -29.39
C GLY A 28 1.19 -13.80 -28.57
N ASP A 29 1.77 -13.32 -27.46
CA ASP A 29 2.76 -14.04 -26.66
C ASP A 29 2.53 -13.78 -25.17
N ARG A 30 1.96 -14.76 -24.47
CA ARG A 30 1.82 -14.79 -22.99
C ARG A 30 3.14 -15.26 -22.33
N SER A 31 4.29 -14.90 -22.90
CA SER A 31 5.58 -15.27 -22.33
C SER A 31 5.74 -14.68 -20.92
N ASN A 32 6.45 -15.40 -20.05
CA ASN A 32 6.82 -14.94 -18.71
C ASN A 32 7.90 -13.84 -18.74
N ASP A 33 8.01 -13.11 -19.85
CA ASP A 33 9.00 -12.07 -20.04
C ASP A 33 8.56 -10.78 -19.38
N PHE A 34 9.27 -10.43 -18.31
CA PHE A 34 9.16 -9.14 -17.68
C PHE A 34 9.89 -8.09 -18.52
N LYS A 35 9.18 -7.55 -19.53
CA LYS A 35 9.73 -6.66 -20.57
C LYS A 35 10.37 -5.38 -20.01
N TYR A 36 9.90 -4.90 -18.87
CA TYR A 36 10.34 -3.63 -18.32
C TYR A 36 10.91 -3.79 -16.91
N LYS A 37 11.88 -2.94 -16.57
CA LYS A 37 12.44 -2.81 -15.24
C LYS A 37 12.28 -1.38 -14.72
N ASN A 38 11.99 -1.23 -13.44
CA ASN A 38 12.11 0.06 -12.78
C ASN A 38 13.58 0.32 -12.43
N GLY A 39 14.13 1.46 -12.84
CA GLY A 39 15.55 1.79 -12.64
C GLY A 39 15.94 2.01 -11.17
N SER A 40 14.98 2.36 -10.31
CA SER A 40 15.20 2.66 -8.89
C SER A 40 14.72 1.58 -7.93
N THR A 41 14.01 0.54 -8.41
CA THR A 41 13.50 -0.56 -7.59
C THR A 41 13.82 -1.92 -8.21
N GLY A 42 13.84 -2.98 -7.41
CA GLY A 42 14.00 -4.36 -7.88
C GLY A 42 12.75 -4.95 -8.55
N ILE A 43 11.87 -4.11 -9.09
CA ILE A 43 10.59 -4.49 -9.69
C ILE A 43 10.76 -4.58 -11.21
N ARG A 44 10.44 -5.76 -11.74
CA ARG A 44 10.28 -6.03 -13.18
C ARG A 44 8.81 -6.24 -13.49
N TYR A 45 8.37 -5.87 -14.69
CA TYR A 45 6.95 -5.93 -15.02
C TYR A 45 6.67 -6.09 -16.51
N SER A 46 5.46 -6.59 -16.80
CA SER A 46 4.86 -6.63 -18.14
C SER A 46 3.41 -6.17 -18.06
N VAL A 47 3.00 -5.38 -19.04
CA VAL A 47 1.60 -5.02 -19.26
C VAL A 47 1.22 -5.48 -20.66
N THR A 48 0.24 -6.36 -20.75
CA THR A 48 -0.25 -6.92 -22.01
C THR A 48 -1.77 -6.87 -22.02
N HIS A 49 -2.40 -7.09 -23.16
CA HIS A 49 -3.86 -7.15 -23.24
C HIS A 49 -4.32 -8.04 -24.39
N ASP A 50 -5.53 -8.55 -24.29
CA ASP A 50 -6.30 -9.02 -25.45
C ASP A 50 -7.47 -8.05 -25.71
N SER A 51 -8.53 -8.52 -26.37
CA SER A 51 -9.72 -7.71 -26.67
C SER A 51 -10.60 -7.43 -25.46
N GLU A 52 -10.44 -8.17 -24.37
CA GLU A 52 -11.35 -8.16 -23.23
C GLU A 52 -10.65 -7.73 -21.94
N TYR A 53 -9.41 -8.19 -21.73
CA TYR A 53 -8.66 -8.00 -20.49
C TYR A 53 -7.36 -7.24 -20.70
N LEU A 54 -7.06 -6.40 -19.70
CA LEU A 54 -5.73 -5.92 -19.43
C LEU A 54 -5.05 -6.84 -18.42
N TYR A 55 -3.80 -7.20 -18.70
CA TYR A 55 -2.97 -8.04 -17.85
C TYR A 55 -1.77 -7.26 -17.32
N LEU A 56 -1.55 -7.34 -16.01
CA LEU A 56 -0.36 -6.81 -15.33
C LEU A 56 0.32 -7.93 -14.57
N LYS A 57 1.61 -8.15 -14.86
CA LYS A 57 2.46 -9.03 -14.07
C LYS A 57 3.66 -8.26 -13.52
N LEU A 58 3.88 -8.33 -12.21
CA LEU A 58 5.04 -7.76 -11.53
C LEU A 58 5.87 -8.88 -10.90
N LEU A 59 7.19 -8.80 -11.03
CA LEU A 59 8.15 -9.59 -10.29
C LEU A 59 8.94 -8.68 -9.36
N VAL A 60 8.83 -8.96 -8.07
CA VAL A 60 9.47 -8.22 -6.99
C VAL A 60 10.52 -9.12 -6.37
N THR A 61 11.76 -8.64 -6.38
CA THR A 61 12.94 -9.37 -5.86
C THR A 61 13.46 -8.78 -4.55
N GLU A 62 13.06 -7.53 -4.24
CA GLU A 62 13.49 -6.84 -3.03
C GLU A 62 12.54 -7.11 -1.86
N ARG A 63 13.06 -7.76 -0.81
CA ARG A 63 12.26 -8.17 0.36
C ARG A 63 11.47 -7.02 0.98
N THR A 64 12.06 -5.83 1.05
CA THR A 64 11.40 -4.66 1.63
C THR A 64 10.12 -4.29 0.87
N ASP A 65 10.15 -4.39 -0.46
CA ASP A 65 9.00 -4.08 -1.30
C ASP A 65 7.96 -5.20 -1.27
N MET A 66 8.40 -6.47 -1.22
CA MET A 66 7.49 -7.60 -0.97
C MET A 66 6.70 -7.42 0.33
N MET A 67 7.39 -7.05 1.42
CA MET A 67 6.74 -6.86 2.72
C MET A 67 5.78 -5.65 2.71
N LYS A 68 6.13 -4.56 2.03
CA LYS A 68 5.23 -3.40 1.87
C LYS A 68 3.97 -3.77 1.11
N MET A 69 4.10 -4.51 0.01
CA MET A 69 2.97 -4.92 -0.82
C MET A 69 2.09 -5.94 -0.09
N ALA A 70 2.68 -6.94 0.57
CA ALA A 70 1.93 -7.95 1.30
C ALA A 70 1.17 -7.38 2.51
N ARG A 71 1.78 -6.45 3.26
CA ARG A 71 1.19 -5.92 4.51
C ARG A 71 0.43 -4.61 4.36
N GLY A 72 0.84 -3.80 3.39
CA GLY A 72 0.28 -2.50 3.11
C GLY A 72 -0.52 -2.49 1.82
N GLY A 73 -0.79 -3.63 1.20
CA GLY A 73 -1.44 -3.72 -0.10
C GLY A 73 -0.63 -3.09 -1.23
N MET A 74 -1.17 -3.20 -2.44
CA MET A 74 -0.71 -2.44 -3.60
C MET A 74 -1.91 -1.78 -4.28
N GLN A 75 -1.72 -0.57 -4.78
CA GLN A 75 -2.68 0.10 -5.64
C GLN A 75 -2.16 0.10 -7.08
N VAL A 76 -2.99 -0.36 -8.00
CA VAL A 76 -2.78 -0.30 -9.45
C VAL A 76 -3.76 0.74 -10.00
N PHE A 77 -3.24 1.82 -10.54
CA PHE A 77 -4.01 2.90 -11.16
C PHE A 77 -4.13 2.66 -12.66
N PHE A 78 -5.34 2.90 -13.17
CA PHE A 78 -5.66 2.80 -14.57
C PHE A 78 -6.01 4.20 -15.06
N ASP A 79 -5.04 4.82 -15.71
CA ASP A 79 -5.13 6.21 -16.13
C ASP A 79 -5.42 6.25 -17.62
N LEU A 80 -6.67 6.58 -17.95
CA LEU A 80 -7.19 6.56 -19.32
C LEU A 80 -6.49 7.59 -20.23
N GLU A 81 -6.04 8.71 -19.67
CA GLU A 81 -5.54 9.86 -20.42
C GLU A 81 -4.00 10.00 -20.35
N GLY A 82 -3.35 9.24 -19.47
CA GLY A 82 -1.90 9.30 -19.28
C GLY A 82 -1.41 10.50 -18.46
N GLU A 83 -2.34 11.25 -17.84
CA GLU A 83 -2.09 12.45 -17.05
C GLU A 83 -1.79 12.19 -15.55
N LYS A 84 -1.54 10.92 -15.19
CA LYS A 84 -1.38 10.39 -13.83
C LYS A 84 -2.67 10.51 -13.01
N ASN A 85 -3.83 10.35 -13.65
CA ASN A 85 -5.11 10.28 -12.94
C ASN A 85 -5.11 9.07 -11.97
N GLN A 86 -5.71 9.24 -10.78
CA GLN A 86 -5.82 8.23 -9.72
C GLN A 86 -7.27 7.90 -9.35
N GLU A 87 -8.24 8.26 -10.21
CA GLU A 87 -9.68 8.05 -9.98
C GLU A 87 -10.13 6.60 -10.21
N VAL A 88 -9.41 5.84 -11.02
CA VAL A 88 -9.69 4.42 -11.27
C VAL A 88 -8.52 3.57 -10.79
N TYR A 89 -8.76 2.72 -9.80
CA TYR A 89 -7.72 1.84 -9.26
C TYR A 89 -8.24 0.58 -8.61
N LEU A 90 -7.39 -0.45 -8.61
CA LEU A 90 -7.55 -1.64 -7.79
C LEU A 90 -6.57 -1.58 -6.62
N GLN A 91 -7.06 -1.86 -5.43
CA GLN A 91 -6.25 -2.07 -4.23
C GLN A 91 -6.32 -3.53 -3.79
N TYR A 92 -5.20 -4.25 -3.89
CA TYR A 92 -5.09 -5.64 -3.48
C TYR A 92 -3.67 -5.97 -2.99
N PRO A 93 -3.50 -6.71 -1.88
CA PRO A 93 -4.54 -7.11 -0.92
C PRO A 93 -5.08 -5.92 -0.13
N LEU A 94 -6.36 -5.98 0.25
CA LEU A 94 -7.02 -5.00 1.10
C LEU A 94 -6.86 -5.37 2.58
N THR A 95 -6.02 -4.64 3.29
CA THR A 95 -5.71 -4.93 4.69
C THR A 95 -6.67 -4.26 5.67
N MET A 96 -6.79 -4.83 6.88
CA MET A 96 -7.63 -4.27 7.95
C MET A 96 -7.30 -2.82 8.32
N GLN A 97 -6.01 -2.44 8.26
CA GLN A 97 -5.59 -1.06 8.51
C GLN A 97 -6.17 -0.09 7.47
N GLN A 98 -6.23 -0.52 6.21
CA GLN A 98 -6.76 0.28 5.12
C GLN A 98 -8.27 0.44 5.23
N ARG A 99 -8.99 -0.64 5.55
CA ARG A 99 -10.44 -0.58 5.81
C ARG A 99 -10.79 0.43 6.90
N ARG A 100 -9.99 0.49 7.97
CA ARG A 100 -10.20 1.46 9.07
C ARG A 100 -9.92 2.90 8.66
N GLN A 101 -8.85 3.13 7.91
CA GLN A 101 -8.49 4.46 7.42
C GLN A 101 -9.54 5.02 6.46
N GLN A 102 -10.17 4.17 5.66
CA GLN A 102 -11.19 4.56 4.68
C GLN A 102 -12.57 4.79 5.30
N ARG A 103 -12.97 4.00 6.31
CA ARG A 103 -14.29 4.14 6.96
C ARG A 103 -14.41 5.38 7.86
N GLY A 104 -13.41 6.26 7.88
CA GLY A 104 -13.38 7.43 8.77
C GLY A 104 -13.51 7.07 10.24
N GLN A 105 -13.36 5.79 10.61
CA GLN A 105 -13.36 5.35 11.98
C GLN A 105 -12.11 5.94 12.60
N GLY A 106 -12.33 6.95 13.44
CA GLY A 106 -11.31 7.75 14.07
C GLY A 106 -10.14 6.87 14.48
N ARG A 107 -8.94 7.35 14.15
CA ARG A 107 -7.69 6.94 14.77
C ARG A 107 -8.04 6.58 16.22
N PRO A 108 -7.89 5.33 16.67
CA PRO A 108 -8.22 5.02 18.05
C PRO A 108 -7.46 6.04 18.88
N GLU A 109 -8.21 6.89 19.59
CA GLU A 109 -7.64 7.64 20.70
C GLU A 109 -6.82 6.61 21.45
N ALA A 110 -5.54 6.90 21.64
CA ALA A 110 -4.67 6.07 22.44
C ALA A 110 -5.27 6.09 23.86
N GLY A 111 -6.22 5.17 24.06
CA GLY A 111 -6.90 4.95 25.31
C GLY A 111 -5.83 4.58 26.31
N GLN A 112 -5.67 5.45 27.30
CA GLN A 112 -4.99 5.14 28.54
C GLN A 112 -5.66 3.87 29.10
N GLY A 113 -5.03 2.71 28.94
CA GLY A 113 -5.59 1.47 29.45
C GLY A 113 -4.75 0.24 29.16
N ALA A 114 -4.20 -0.32 30.22
CA ALA A 114 -3.52 -1.63 30.31
C ALA A 114 -2.17 -1.77 29.58
N ARG A 115 -1.08 -1.43 30.30
CA ARG A 115 0.20 -2.10 30.11
C ARG A 115 0.01 -3.61 30.40
N PRO A 116 0.22 -4.53 29.44
CA PRO A 116 0.47 -5.91 29.81
C PRO A 116 1.84 -5.94 30.45
N ASN A 117 1.83 -6.27 31.74
CA ASN A 117 3.02 -6.51 32.53
C ASN A 117 3.87 -7.61 31.86
N GLY A 118 5.18 -7.53 32.07
CA GLY A 118 6.19 -8.15 31.22
C GLY A 118 6.00 -9.63 30.89
N ARG A 119 6.19 -9.94 29.61
CA ARG A 119 7.04 -11.04 29.20
C ARG A 119 7.87 -10.54 28.03
N GLN A 120 9.12 -10.23 28.35
CA GLN A 120 10.20 -10.08 27.41
C GLN A 120 10.34 -11.45 26.71
N GLY A 121 9.52 -11.65 25.69
CA GLY A 121 9.63 -12.76 24.76
C GLY A 121 10.92 -12.58 24.00
N GLN A 122 11.98 -13.15 24.55
CA GLN A 122 13.21 -13.52 23.85
C GLN A 122 12.86 -14.62 22.84
N GLY A 123 11.99 -14.30 21.88
CA GLY A 123 11.72 -15.12 20.71
C GLY A 123 12.59 -14.57 19.61
N GLY A 124 13.66 -15.28 19.25
CA GLY A 124 14.48 -14.96 18.08
C GLY A 124 13.53 -14.65 16.94
N GLY A 125 13.63 -13.44 16.39
CA GLY A 125 12.70 -12.93 15.38
C GLY A 125 12.68 -13.89 14.20
N GLN A 126 11.74 -14.82 14.22
CA GLN A 126 11.59 -15.82 13.19
C GLN A 126 11.12 -15.02 12.00
N ARG A 127 12.08 -14.73 11.11
CA ARG A 127 11.84 -14.09 9.84
C ARG A 127 10.81 -14.97 9.14
N LEU A 128 9.52 -14.59 9.21
CA LEU A 128 8.47 -15.29 8.48
C LEU A 128 8.99 -15.47 7.05
N ASN A 129 9.01 -16.73 6.61
CA ASN A 129 9.38 -17.04 5.25
C ASN A 129 8.31 -16.44 4.33
N LEU A 130 8.71 -15.91 3.16
CA LEU A 130 7.80 -15.31 2.20
C LEU A 130 6.60 -16.22 1.93
N SER A 131 6.84 -17.52 1.69
CA SER A 131 5.78 -18.51 1.45
C SER A 131 4.76 -18.57 2.59
N GLN A 132 5.19 -18.49 3.84
CA GLN A 132 4.29 -18.48 5.00
C GLN A 132 3.49 -17.19 5.06
N MET A 133 4.11 -16.04 4.73
CA MET A 133 3.41 -14.77 4.70
C MET A 133 2.31 -14.75 3.63
N LEU A 134 2.61 -15.27 2.43
CA LEU A 134 1.66 -15.28 1.32
C LEU A 134 0.41 -16.13 1.60
N GLN A 135 0.54 -17.20 2.39
CA GLN A 135 -0.59 -18.06 2.79
C GLN A 135 -1.64 -17.34 3.64
N PHE A 136 -1.26 -16.27 4.34
CA PHE A 136 -2.16 -15.50 5.21
C PHE A 136 -2.53 -14.14 4.61
N LEU A 137 -2.31 -13.95 3.31
CA LEU A 137 -2.72 -12.72 2.66
C LEU A 137 -4.25 -12.61 2.64
N PRO A 138 -4.80 -11.44 2.99
CA PRO A 138 -6.19 -11.12 2.74
C PRO A 138 -6.52 -11.36 1.27
N GLN A 139 -7.69 -11.96 1.02
CA GLN A 139 -8.17 -12.22 -0.33
C GLN A 139 -9.15 -11.16 -0.80
N GLU A 140 -9.37 -10.13 0.01
CA GLU A 140 -10.24 -9.03 -0.34
C GLU A 140 -9.46 -7.97 -1.11
N ALA A 141 -10.13 -7.37 -2.09
CA ALA A 141 -9.67 -6.22 -2.82
C ALA A 141 -10.67 -5.07 -2.70
N GLN A 142 -10.26 -3.89 -3.13
CA GLN A 142 -11.17 -2.79 -3.37
C GLN A 142 -10.94 -2.26 -4.78
N PHE A 143 -12.00 -2.18 -5.57
CA PHE A 143 -11.99 -1.49 -6.84
C PHE A 143 -12.66 -0.13 -6.66
N VAL A 144 -11.99 0.94 -7.10
CA VAL A 144 -12.52 2.30 -7.03
C VAL A 144 -12.57 2.87 -8.44
N ARG A 145 -13.70 3.50 -8.77
CA ARG A 145 -13.94 4.17 -10.05
C ARG A 145 -14.71 5.46 -9.82
N PHE A 146 -14.08 6.59 -10.11
CA PHE A 146 -14.68 7.93 -9.99
C PHE A 146 -15.32 8.20 -8.61
N GLY A 147 -14.69 7.68 -7.55
CA GLY A 147 -15.14 7.84 -6.16
C GLY A 147 -16.12 6.78 -5.65
N GLU A 148 -16.67 5.94 -6.53
CA GLU A 148 -17.43 4.75 -6.15
C GLU A 148 -16.48 3.60 -5.82
N ALA A 149 -16.73 2.88 -4.74
CA ALA A 149 -15.84 1.84 -4.24
C ALA A 149 -16.58 0.53 -3.99
N ASP A 150 -16.12 -0.53 -4.64
CA ASP A 150 -16.59 -1.90 -4.49
C ASP A 150 -15.56 -2.71 -3.69
N GLU A 151 -15.97 -3.31 -2.57
CA GLU A 151 -15.16 -4.35 -1.92
C GLU A 151 -15.41 -5.68 -2.66
N LEU A 152 -14.34 -6.35 -3.06
CA LEU A 152 -14.38 -7.59 -3.83
C LEU A 152 -13.73 -8.72 -3.03
N ASP A 153 -14.29 -9.92 -3.09
CA ASP A 153 -13.62 -11.13 -2.62
C ASP A 153 -12.98 -11.83 -3.82
N MET A 154 -11.65 -11.95 -3.85
CA MET A 154 -10.93 -12.58 -4.97
C MET A 154 -11.12 -14.10 -5.03
N GLN A 155 -11.81 -14.70 -4.04
CA GLN A 155 -12.21 -16.11 -4.09
C GLN A 155 -13.60 -16.33 -4.69
N ASP A 156 -14.37 -15.26 -4.88
CA ASP A 156 -15.72 -15.34 -5.46
C ASP A 156 -15.63 -15.57 -6.98
N PRO A 157 -16.19 -16.67 -7.51
CA PRO A 157 -16.15 -16.96 -8.95
C PRO A 157 -16.98 -16.00 -9.81
N GLU A 158 -17.87 -15.19 -9.22
CA GLU A 158 -18.64 -14.17 -9.94
C GLU A 158 -17.84 -12.88 -10.18
N VAL A 159 -16.68 -12.71 -9.51
CA VAL A 159 -15.82 -11.56 -9.69
C VAL A 159 -14.97 -11.73 -10.96
N ASP A 160 -15.12 -10.78 -11.88
CA ASP A 160 -14.44 -10.72 -13.18
C ASP A 160 -13.03 -10.14 -13.13
N ILE A 161 -12.64 -9.51 -12.02
CA ILE A 161 -11.27 -9.05 -11.75
C ILE A 161 -10.51 -10.16 -11.04
N LEU A 162 -9.41 -10.63 -11.65
CA LEU A 162 -8.57 -11.67 -11.08
C LEU A 162 -7.27 -11.06 -10.59
N ALA A 163 -6.98 -11.17 -9.30
CA ALA A 163 -5.71 -10.72 -8.74
C ALA A 163 -5.11 -11.80 -7.82
N SER A 164 -3.80 -12.03 -7.92
CA SER A 164 -3.11 -12.99 -7.07
C SER A 164 -1.70 -12.54 -6.71
N ILE A 165 -1.23 -12.98 -5.55
CA ILE A 165 0.16 -12.83 -5.12
C ILE A 165 0.70 -14.21 -4.76
N TYR A 166 1.79 -14.61 -5.40
CA TYR A 166 2.43 -15.91 -5.17
C TYR A 166 3.95 -15.81 -5.23
N SER A 167 4.62 -16.88 -4.83
CA SER A 167 6.08 -17.00 -4.90
C SER A 167 6.46 -18.31 -5.57
N PRO A 168 6.94 -18.28 -6.83
CA PRO A 168 7.33 -19.49 -7.55
C PRO A 168 8.49 -20.24 -6.88
N SER A 169 9.47 -19.51 -6.33
CA SER A 169 10.70 -20.05 -5.76
C SER A 169 10.78 -19.97 -4.23
N GLY A 170 9.85 -19.25 -3.58
CA GLY A 170 9.95 -18.90 -2.16
C GLY A 170 10.82 -17.66 -1.87
N GLU A 171 11.55 -17.16 -2.86
CA GLU A 171 12.47 -16.01 -2.71
C GLU A 171 11.89 -14.74 -3.32
N ASP A 172 11.30 -14.86 -4.51
CA ASP A 172 10.70 -13.74 -5.25
C ASP A 172 9.18 -13.75 -5.12
N MET A 173 8.57 -12.58 -5.25
CA MET A 173 7.11 -12.42 -5.22
C MET A 173 6.60 -11.99 -6.60
N VAL A 174 5.58 -12.69 -7.09
CA VAL A 174 4.83 -12.33 -8.30
C VAL A 174 3.49 -11.73 -7.89
N TYR A 175 3.15 -10.60 -8.48
CA TYR A 175 1.79 -10.04 -8.47
C TYR A 175 1.22 -10.20 -9.88
N ASP A 176 0.05 -10.82 -9.99
CA ASP A 176 -0.59 -11.11 -11.27
C ASP A 176 -2.03 -10.58 -11.25
N LEU A 177 -2.41 -9.83 -12.27
CA LEU A 177 -3.69 -9.15 -12.37
C LEU A 177 -4.24 -9.27 -13.78
N ALA A 178 -5.51 -9.64 -13.88
CA ALA A 178 -6.35 -9.49 -15.06
C ALA A 178 -7.58 -8.66 -14.69
N ILE A 179 -7.86 -7.61 -15.47
CA ILE A 179 -9.02 -6.75 -15.27
C ILE A 179 -9.71 -6.49 -16.62
N PRO A 180 -11.04 -6.66 -16.72
CA PRO A 180 -11.77 -6.35 -17.94
C PRO A 180 -11.70 -4.86 -18.28
N PHE A 181 -11.58 -4.52 -19.56
CA PHE A 181 -11.61 -3.12 -19.99
C PHE A 181 -12.93 -2.41 -19.64
N SER A 182 -14.05 -3.14 -19.61
CA SER A 182 -15.36 -2.63 -19.20
C SER A 182 -15.41 -2.13 -17.76
N ARG A 183 -14.53 -2.64 -16.87
CA ARG A 183 -14.35 -2.11 -15.51
C ARG A 183 -13.61 -0.78 -15.51
N ILE A 184 -12.68 -0.60 -16.45
CA ILE A 184 -11.77 0.55 -16.51
C ILE A 184 -12.43 1.72 -17.25
N SER A 185 -12.87 1.50 -18.49
CA SER A 185 -13.52 2.49 -19.35
C SER A 185 -14.92 2.00 -19.75
N PRO A 186 -15.92 2.92 -19.78
CA PRO A 186 -17.27 2.58 -20.22
C PRO A 186 -17.33 2.17 -21.71
N ASN A 187 -16.38 2.62 -22.54
CA ASN A 187 -16.29 2.29 -23.96
C ASN A 187 -15.15 1.30 -24.28
N GLY A 188 -14.61 0.64 -23.25
CA GLY A 188 -13.60 -0.40 -23.39
C GLY A 188 -12.29 0.11 -24.01
N MET A 189 -11.74 -0.65 -24.97
CA MET A 189 -10.45 -0.31 -25.58
C MET A 189 -10.45 0.95 -26.45
N ALA A 190 -11.63 1.41 -26.91
CA ALA A 190 -11.74 2.51 -27.86
C ALA A 190 -11.35 3.88 -27.27
N GLU A 191 -11.23 4.00 -25.96
CA GLU A 191 -10.86 5.24 -25.24
C GLU A 191 -9.44 5.21 -24.66
N LEU A 192 -8.60 4.26 -25.06
CA LEU A 192 -7.29 4.05 -24.44
C LEU A 192 -6.14 4.80 -25.14
N ASP A 193 -6.46 5.85 -25.90
CA ASP A 193 -5.44 6.73 -26.50
C ASP A 193 -4.70 7.49 -25.39
N GLY A 194 -3.48 7.03 -25.06
CA GLY A 194 -2.68 7.57 -23.96
C GLY A 194 -2.78 6.78 -22.65
N PHE A 195 -3.46 5.64 -22.66
CA PHE A 195 -3.63 4.80 -21.48
C PHE A 195 -2.31 4.45 -20.79
N SER A 196 -2.29 4.56 -19.46
CA SER A 196 -1.16 4.20 -18.65
C SER A 196 -1.54 3.44 -17.38
N VAL A 197 -0.63 2.57 -16.94
CA VAL A 197 -0.73 1.85 -15.67
C VAL A 197 0.24 2.44 -14.67
N GLY A 198 -0.29 2.94 -13.55
CA GLY A 198 0.49 3.39 -12.39
C GLY A 198 0.50 2.33 -11.29
N ILE A 199 1.61 2.20 -10.57
CA ILE A 199 1.69 1.31 -9.39
C ILE A 199 2.15 2.07 -8.15
N ARG A 200 1.51 1.80 -7.02
CA ARG A 200 1.88 2.33 -5.71
C ARG A 200 1.85 1.22 -4.66
N SER A 201 3.03 0.87 -4.15
CA SER A 201 3.12 -0.01 -2.99
C SER A 201 2.59 0.69 -1.74
N GLY A 202 1.93 -0.05 -0.87
CA GLY A 202 1.52 0.42 0.44
C GLY A 202 2.65 1.04 1.26
N LYS A 203 2.26 1.93 2.19
CA LYS A 203 3.19 2.45 3.19
C LYS A 203 3.25 1.45 4.35
N LEU A 204 4.45 0.99 4.69
CA LEU A 204 4.65 0.29 5.95
C LEU A 204 4.76 1.33 7.05
N GLU A 205 3.71 1.52 7.84
CA GLU A 205 3.83 2.29 9.07
C GLU A 205 4.65 1.47 10.07
N MET A 206 5.97 1.71 10.11
CA MET A 206 6.75 1.27 11.26
C MET A 206 6.26 2.07 12.45
N GLY A 207 5.48 1.44 13.33
CA GLY A 207 5.09 2.02 14.61
C GLY A 207 6.32 2.62 15.24
N GLY A 208 6.36 3.96 15.28
CA GLY A 208 7.52 4.69 15.73
C GLY A 208 7.86 4.22 17.12
N ARG A 209 9.02 3.57 17.27
CA ARG A 209 9.79 3.71 18.52
C ARG A 209 10.12 5.20 18.60
N GLY A 210 9.20 5.95 19.19
CA GLY A 210 9.43 7.31 19.63
C GLY A 210 10.59 7.25 20.61
N GLY A 211 11.79 7.44 20.08
CA GLY A 211 12.98 7.67 20.86
C GLY A 211 12.81 9.02 21.51
N ASN A 212 12.22 9.05 22.70
CA ASN A 212 12.28 10.21 23.57
C ASN A 212 13.69 10.26 24.18
N ARG A 213 14.66 10.63 23.33
CA ARG A 213 15.97 11.10 23.74
C ARG A 213 15.83 12.58 24.13
N GLY A 214 16.11 12.88 25.39
CA GLY A 214 16.76 14.13 25.78
C GLY A 214 15.86 15.25 26.31
N GLY A 215 16.18 15.68 27.53
CA GLY A 215 15.56 16.80 28.26
C GLY A 215 15.03 16.29 29.61
N GLY A 216 15.84 16.04 30.63
CA GLY A 216 16.82 16.98 31.17
C GLY A 216 16.09 18.00 32.04
N GLY A 217 15.89 17.69 33.34
CA GLY A 217 15.35 18.68 34.27
C GLY A 217 14.76 18.10 35.56
N GLY A 218 15.56 18.04 36.62
CA GLY A 218 15.13 18.38 37.98
C GLY A 218 14.32 17.36 38.78
N ARG A 219 15.01 16.61 39.64
CA ARG A 219 14.52 16.36 41.01
C ARG A 219 14.43 17.70 41.75
N PRO A 220 13.38 17.95 42.51
CA PRO A 220 13.47 17.90 43.98
C PRO A 220 12.31 17.06 44.55
N GLY A 221 12.49 16.09 45.44
CA GLY A 221 13.15 16.26 46.74
C GLY A 221 12.17 16.91 47.71
N GLY A 222 11.38 16.11 48.45
CA GLY A 222 10.50 16.66 49.49
C GLY A 222 9.40 15.70 49.95
N ARG A 223 9.76 14.82 50.89
CA ARG A 223 8.83 14.03 51.71
C ARG A 223 8.60 14.81 53.00
N PRO A 224 7.36 14.98 53.46
CA PRO A 224 7.06 14.70 54.87
C PRO A 224 5.85 13.75 54.93
N GLY A 225 5.87 12.59 55.58
CA GLY A 225 6.32 12.38 56.95
C GLY A 225 5.18 12.79 57.87
N GLY A 226 4.27 11.87 58.19
CA GLY A 226 3.09 12.14 59.00
C GLY A 226 3.31 12.09 60.51
N GLY A 227 2.23 12.34 61.26
CA GLY A 227 2.01 11.76 62.59
C GLY A 227 1.84 12.74 63.75
N ALA A 228 0.83 12.43 64.59
CA ALA A 228 0.48 12.95 65.92
C ALA A 228 -0.18 14.35 65.94
N GLY A 229 -1.29 14.60 66.63
CA GLY A 229 -1.95 13.87 67.72
C GLY A 229 -2.16 14.86 68.88
N VAL A 230 -3.39 15.33 69.05
CA VAL A 230 -4.02 15.83 70.29
C VAL A 230 -5.52 15.62 70.15
#